data_AF-A0A822J8Y1-F1
#
_entry.id   AF-A0A822J8Y1-F1
#
_cell.length_a   1.000
_cell.length_b   1.000
_cell.length_c   1.000
_cell.angle_alpha   90.00
_cell.angle_beta   90.00
_cell.angle_gamma   90.00
#
_symmetry.space_group_name_H-M   'P 1'
#
loop_
_entity.id
_entity.type
_entity.pdbx_description
1 polymer ?
#
loop_
_entity_poly.entity_id
_entity_poly.type
_entity_poly.pdbx_seq_one_letter_code
_entity_poly.pdbx_strand_id
1 'polypeptide(L)'
;MIEKTIAGLKVGDDQPVRIMGVINLSKESFYKNSVVSPVHVRDAALKMINEGADLIDVGARSTWPLAAKISKDEERSRLIPAVRALADIPVPVCVDTMFSDLAEEALFAGAKIINDVSGFTNDEKMTDVAGKYACPMILMASNNIPGDPVGMDAIIDSLGRIIERAQNCGISPDSIIIDPAIGKWTPEKLPIYDYETIDNIARLRIFKKPILAAISRKSFIGDILNKPATERLYGSLAATAIAVRNGAHIIRTHDVAPTVDAVRVAQAARARIPAARSGSIEAELLEIKNINDCQKEMLSIGATSTGSHVMKKKTLILNILINNISTTEALIIKQEMLARGGDAALPREAVSHETQKVSLIISGTQLQVERLINKIRHQVRELPTIADMLTELMNKNNDTVFR
;
A
#
# COMPACT_ATOMS: atom_id res chain seq x y z
N MET A 1 15.26 3.09 3.46
CA MET A 1 14.83 2.60 4.79
C MET A 1 13.87 3.59 5.44
N ILE A 2 12.74 3.10 5.93
CA ILE A 2 11.72 3.89 6.65
C ILE A 2 11.96 3.70 8.14
N GLU A 3 12.35 4.76 8.85
CA GLU A 3 12.54 4.75 10.32
C GLU A 3 12.05 6.09 10.87
N LYS A 4 10.94 6.07 11.62
CA LYS A 4 10.26 7.26 12.16
C LYS A 4 9.91 7.08 13.63
N THR A 5 9.74 8.20 14.33
CA THR A 5 9.18 8.21 15.69
C THR A 5 7.84 8.93 15.67
N ILE A 6 6.76 8.19 15.90
CA ILE A 6 5.38 8.68 15.88
C ILE A 6 4.83 8.67 17.31
N ALA A 7 4.59 9.85 17.88
CA ALA A 7 4.08 9.98 19.25
C ALA A 7 4.87 9.15 20.28
N GLY A 8 6.20 9.08 20.12
CA GLY A 8 7.11 8.29 20.97
C GLY A 8 7.30 6.83 20.55
N LEU A 9 6.51 6.31 19.61
CA LEU A 9 6.66 4.96 19.07
C LEU A 9 7.62 4.94 17.89
N LYS A 10 8.62 4.04 17.93
CA LYS A 10 9.48 3.78 16.77
C LYS A 10 8.71 2.94 15.74
N VAL A 11 8.62 3.41 14.50
CA VAL A 11 7.91 2.74 13.41
C VAL A 11 8.81 2.70 12.19
N GLY A 12 9.01 1.52 11.60
CA GLY A 12 9.97 1.38 10.50
C GLY A 12 10.24 -0.05 10.05
N ASP A 13 11.17 -0.18 9.12
CA ASP A 13 11.59 -1.44 8.50
C ASP A 13 12.28 -2.37 9.49
N ASP A 14 13.09 -1.80 10.38
CA ASP A 14 13.83 -2.53 11.43
C ASP A 14 13.13 -2.44 12.81
N GLN A 15 11.90 -1.94 12.84
CA GLN A 15 11.07 -1.87 14.06
C GLN A 15 10.00 -2.98 14.07
N PRO A 16 9.48 -3.35 15.25
CA PRO A 16 8.26 -4.14 15.35
C PRO A 16 7.11 -3.48 14.58
N VAL A 17 6.35 -4.27 13.82
CA VAL A 17 5.11 -3.80 13.22
C VAL A 17 4.16 -3.44 14.36
N ARG A 18 3.60 -2.22 14.31
CA ARG A 18 2.75 -1.70 15.37
C ARG A 18 1.31 -2.15 15.22
N ILE A 19 0.65 -2.44 16.34
CA ILE A 19 -0.75 -2.81 16.39
C ILE A 19 -1.58 -1.64 16.87
N MET A 20 -2.47 -1.14 16.02
CA MET A 20 -3.45 -0.13 16.34
C MET A 20 -4.81 -0.78 16.64
N GLY A 21 -5.22 -0.75 17.91
CA GLY A 21 -6.53 -1.24 18.35
C GLY A 21 -7.63 -0.21 18.06
N VAL A 22 -8.76 -0.65 17.51
CA VAL A 22 -9.87 0.24 17.09
C VAL A 22 -11.01 0.21 18.09
N ILE A 23 -11.38 1.39 18.60
CA ILE A 23 -12.59 1.60 19.40
C ILE A 23 -13.59 2.44 18.58
N ASN A 24 -14.69 1.81 18.19
CA ASN A 24 -15.81 2.51 17.56
C ASN A 24 -16.84 2.92 18.61
N LEU A 25 -17.21 4.18 18.64
CA LEU A 25 -18.31 4.70 19.50
C LEU A 25 -19.64 4.78 18.73
N SER A 26 -19.59 4.62 17.41
CA SER A 26 -20.74 4.71 16.52
C SER A 26 -21.60 3.45 16.59
N LYS A 27 -22.88 3.61 16.94
CA LYS A 27 -23.87 2.51 16.83
C LYS A 27 -24.09 2.09 15.37
N GLU A 28 -23.71 2.96 14.44
CA GLU A 28 -23.83 2.82 12.99
C GLU A 28 -22.62 2.08 12.37
N SER A 29 -21.66 1.62 13.18
CA SER A 29 -20.54 0.80 12.72
C SER A 29 -21.02 -0.50 12.05
N PHE A 30 -20.39 -0.90 10.95
CA PHE A 30 -20.72 -2.14 10.23
C PHE A 30 -20.44 -3.40 11.07
N TYR A 31 -19.54 -3.32 12.06
CA TYR A 31 -19.24 -4.41 12.99
C TYR A 31 -19.72 -4.08 14.41
N LYS A 32 -20.98 -4.43 14.71
CA LYS A 32 -21.66 -4.07 15.96
C LYS A 32 -20.96 -4.52 17.24
N ASN A 33 -20.22 -5.63 17.20
CA ASN A 33 -19.51 -6.14 18.38
C ASN A 33 -18.29 -5.27 18.77
N SER A 34 -17.88 -4.32 17.92
CA SER A 34 -16.82 -3.35 18.22
C SER A 34 -17.31 -2.04 18.86
N VAL A 35 -18.63 -1.87 19.02
CA VAL A 35 -19.20 -0.64 19.56
C VAL A 35 -19.10 -0.64 21.08
N VAL A 36 -18.34 0.31 21.63
CA VAL A 36 -18.13 0.44 23.07
C VAL A 36 -18.92 1.65 23.58
N SER A 37 -19.64 1.50 24.69
CA SER A 37 -20.29 2.66 25.31
C SER A 37 -19.23 3.59 25.92
N PRO A 38 -19.45 4.91 25.96
CA PRO A 38 -18.48 5.87 26.52
C PRO A 38 -17.96 5.52 27.92
N VAL A 39 -18.79 4.85 28.74
CA VAL A 39 -18.45 4.41 30.11
C VAL A 39 -17.41 3.28 30.11
N HIS A 40 -17.39 2.42 29.09
CA HIS A 40 -16.51 1.25 29.02
C HIS A 40 -15.31 1.46 28.07
N VAL A 41 -15.15 2.66 27.50
CA VAL A 41 -14.07 2.96 26.53
C VAL A 41 -12.70 2.69 27.14
N ARG A 42 -12.49 3.09 28.40
CA ARG A 42 -11.22 2.87 29.10
C ARG A 42 -10.92 1.38 29.28
N ASP A 43 -11.88 0.60 29.75
CA ASP A 43 -11.70 -0.83 29.97
C ASP A 43 -11.42 -1.58 28.66
N ALA A 44 -12.11 -1.20 27.58
CA ALA A 44 -11.85 -1.74 26.24
C ALA A 44 -10.44 -1.41 25.76
N ALA A 45 -9.98 -0.17 25.93
CA ALA A 45 -8.62 0.25 25.58
C ALA A 45 -7.56 -0.51 26.39
N LEU A 46 -7.73 -0.61 27.72
CA LEU A 46 -6.80 -1.35 28.59
C LEU A 46 -6.75 -2.83 28.23
N LYS A 47 -7.89 -3.43 27.88
CA LYS A 47 -7.94 -4.79 27.35
C LYS A 47 -7.13 -4.94 26.07
N MET A 48 -7.33 -4.05 25.09
CA MET A 48 -6.57 -4.06 23.83
C MET A 48 -5.06 -3.88 24.08
N ILE A 49 -4.65 -3.02 25.01
CA ILE A 49 -3.25 -2.84 25.39
C ILE A 49 -2.67 -4.13 25.97
N ASN A 50 -3.39 -4.79 26.88
CA ASN A 50 -2.98 -6.09 27.44
C ASN A 50 -2.90 -7.19 26.37
N GLU A 51 -3.73 -7.11 25.33
CA GLU A 51 -3.68 -8.00 24.18
C GLU A 51 -2.53 -7.68 23.20
N GLY A 52 -1.87 -6.52 23.35
CA GLY A 52 -0.69 -6.14 22.58
C GLY A 52 -0.87 -4.94 21.63
N ALA A 53 -1.89 -4.10 21.81
CA ALA A 53 -2.01 -2.85 21.07
C ALA A 53 -0.92 -1.84 21.49
N ASP A 54 -0.18 -1.32 20.52
CA ASP A 54 0.83 -0.26 20.71
C ASP A 54 0.20 1.15 20.71
N LEU A 55 -1.00 1.29 20.14
CA LEU A 55 -1.76 2.55 20.06
C LEU A 55 -3.26 2.26 19.92
N ILE A 56 -4.09 3.22 20.30
CA ILE A 56 -5.55 3.12 20.22
C ILE A 56 -6.11 4.17 19.27
N ASP A 57 -6.96 3.76 18.34
CA ASP A 57 -7.72 4.62 17.43
C ASP A 57 -9.17 4.72 17.88
N VAL A 58 -9.66 5.94 18.06
CA VAL A 58 -11.02 6.21 18.53
C VAL A 58 -11.80 6.92 17.43
N GLY A 59 -12.85 6.26 16.94
CA GLY A 59 -13.76 6.81 15.94
C GLY A 59 -15.18 6.95 16.48
N ALA A 60 -15.76 8.14 16.34
CA ALA A 60 -17.14 8.41 16.76
C ALA A 60 -18.17 8.33 15.63
N ARG A 61 -17.70 8.26 14.38
CA ARG A 61 -18.50 8.19 13.15
C ARG A 61 -18.17 6.90 12.40
N SER A 62 -19.18 6.26 11.83
CA SER A 62 -18.96 5.19 10.86
C SER A 62 -18.63 5.81 9.52
N THR A 63 -17.48 5.47 8.96
CA THR A 63 -17.05 5.88 7.62
C THR A 63 -17.53 4.90 6.53
N TRP A 64 -18.35 3.91 6.90
CA TRP A 64 -18.95 2.97 5.97
C TRP A 64 -19.95 3.71 5.06
N PRO A 65 -19.90 3.56 3.72
CA PRO A 65 -20.69 4.36 2.78
C PRO A 65 -22.21 4.31 2.98
N LEU A 66 -22.72 3.21 3.57
CA LEU A 66 -24.14 3.01 3.83
C LEU A 66 -24.58 3.40 5.25
N ALA A 67 -23.66 3.89 6.10
CA ALA A 67 -23.99 4.29 7.46
C ALA A 67 -24.76 5.61 7.48
N ALA A 68 -25.65 5.77 8.46
CA ALA A 68 -26.35 7.02 8.69
C ALA A 68 -25.35 8.14 9.04
N LYS A 69 -25.48 9.29 8.38
CA LYS A 69 -24.66 10.46 8.69
C LYS A 69 -25.11 11.06 10.02
N ILE A 70 -24.19 11.16 10.97
CA ILE A 70 -24.42 11.89 12.23
C ILE A 70 -24.01 13.35 12.09
N SER A 71 -24.58 14.21 12.95
CA SER A 71 -24.18 15.62 13.00
C SER A 71 -22.78 15.76 13.60
N LYS A 72 -22.14 16.91 13.37
CA LYS A 72 -20.84 17.25 13.96
C LYS A 72 -20.90 17.35 15.49
N ASP A 73 -21.98 17.92 16.02
CA ASP A 73 -22.20 18.02 17.47
C ASP A 73 -22.40 16.64 18.11
N GLU A 74 -23.08 15.73 17.40
CA GLU A 74 -23.23 14.35 17.86
C GLU A 74 -21.87 13.62 17.88
N GLU A 75 -21.06 13.77 16.83
CA GLU A 75 -19.69 13.25 16.80
C GLU A 75 -18.85 13.80 17.96
N ARG A 76 -18.90 15.11 18.20
CA ARG A 76 -18.20 15.77 19.32
C ARG A 76 -18.65 15.21 20.67
N SER A 77 -19.96 15.06 20.89
CA SER A 77 -20.53 14.56 22.14
C SER A 77 -20.10 13.12 22.47
N ARG A 78 -19.81 12.31 21.44
CA ARG A 78 -19.31 10.94 21.58
C ARG A 78 -17.79 10.93 21.75
N LEU A 79 -17.06 11.65 20.88
CA LEU A 79 -15.61 11.58 20.74
C LEU A 79 -14.87 12.20 21.92
N ILE A 80 -15.19 13.44 22.28
CA ILE A 80 -14.38 14.20 23.24
C ILE A 80 -14.38 13.58 24.65
N PRO A 81 -15.52 13.14 25.22
CA PRO A 81 -15.51 12.46 26.51
C PRO A 81 -14.70 11.16 26.48
N ALA A 82 -14.78 10.40 25.38
CA ALA A 82 -14.02 9.16 25.21
C ALA A 82 -12.51 9.42 25.17
N VAL A 83 -12.06 10.45 24.43
CA VAL A 83 -10.64 10.84 24.39
C VAL A 83 -10.15 11.28 25.77
N ARG A 84 -10.92 12.10 26.50
CA ARG A 84 -10.58 12.51 27.87
C ARG A 84 -10.42 11.31 28.82
N ALA A 85 -11.29 10.31 28.71
CA ALA A 85 -11.22 9.09 29.52
C ALA A 85 -9.99 8.22 29.21
N LEU A 86 -9.32 8.47 28.08
CA LEU A 86 -8.14 7.76 27.59
C LEU A 86 -6.85 8.59 27.68
N ALA A 87 -6.89 9.81 28.19
CA ALA A 87 -5.76 10.75 28.13
C ALA A 87 -4.48 10.27 28.83
N ASP A 88 -4.62 9.41 29.84
CA ASP A 88 -3.56 8.89 30.72
C ASP A 88 -3.27 7.39 30.52
N ILE A 89 -3.81 6.76 29.47
CA ILE A 89 -3.47 5.37 29.15
C ILE A 89 -1.99 5.28 28.68
N PRO A 90 -1.32 4.12 28.83
CA PRO A 90 0.13 4.02 28.60
C PRO A 90 0.55 4.05 27.11
N VAL A 91 -0.39 4.19 26.18
CA VAL A 91 -0.16 4.20 24.73
C VAL A 91 -0.76 5.44 24.08
N PRO A 92 -0.22 5.94 22.96
CA PRO A 92 -0.79 7.10 22.30
C PRO A 92 -2.20 6.84 21.79
N VAL A 93 -3.06 7.84 21.97
CA VAL A 93 -4.44 7.86 21.44
C VAL A 93 -4.46 8.62 20.12
N CYS A 94 -5.00 7.96 19.10
CA CYS A 94 -5.33 8.50 17.80
C CYS A 94 -6.83 8.78 17.73
N VAL A 95 -7.19 9.87 17.05
CA VAL A 95 -8.59 10.24 16.81
C VAL A 95 -8.91 10.23 15.32
N ASP A 96 -9.95 9.48 14.96
CA ASP A 96 -10.49 9.39 13.60
C ASP A 96 -11.56 10.47 13.42
N THR A 97 -11.19 11.58 12.80
CA THR A 97 -12.09 12.68 12.47
C THR A 97 -11.62 13.47 11.26
N MET A 98 -12.57 14.01 10.51
CA MET A 98 -12.33 14.83 9.32
C MET A 98 -12.60 16.33 9.59
N PHE A 99 -12.86 16.72 10.85
CA PHE A 99 -13.20 18.09 11.23
C PHE A 99 -12.08 18.69 12.08
N SER A 100 -11.55 19.84 11.64
CA SER A 100 -10.39 20.50 12.25
C SER A 100 -10.61 20.91 13.70
N ASP A 101 -11.78 21.44 14.04
CA ASP A 101 -12.12 21.86 15.41
C ASP A 101 -12.31 20.68 16.37
N LEU A 102 -12.84 19.54 15.90
CA LEU A 102 -12.91 18.31 16.70
C LEU A 102 -11.52 17.72 16.91
N ALA A 103 -10.67 17.75 15.89
CA ALA A 103 -9.28 17.33 16.00
C ALA A 103 -8.53 18.20 17.01
N GLU A 104 -8.68 19.53 16.94
CA GLU A 104 -8.09 20.45 17.90
C GLU A 104 -8.59 20.20 19.34
N GLU A 105 -9.91 20.06 19.54
CA GLU A 105 -10.48 19.76 20.86
C GLU A 105 -10.00 18.39 21.40
N ALA A 106 -9.84 17.40 20.52
CA ALA A 106 -9.33 16.09 20.89
C ALA A 106 -7.84 16.13 21.29
N LEU A 107 -7.02 16.92 20.59
CA LEU A 107 -5.63 17.15 20.97
C LEU A 107 -5.53 17.80 22.36
N PHE A 108 -6.37 18.82 22.63
CA PHE A 108 -6.49 19.41 23.98
C PHE A 108 -6.94 18.39 25.03
N ALA A 109 -7.79 17.44 24.66
CA ALA A 109 -8.29 16.39 25.54
C ALA A 109 -7.27 15.27 25.81
N GLY A 110 -6.14 15.23 25.11
CA GLY A 110 -5.05 14.26 25.35
C GLY A 110 -4.68 13.38 24.16
N ALA A 111 -5.39 13.47 23.03
CA ALA A 111 -5.00 12.77 21.81
C ALA A 111 -3.59 13.20 21.35
N LYS A 112 -2.89 12.27 20.69
CA LYS A 112 -1.52 12.49 20.20
C LYS A 112 -1.39 12.39 18.70
N ILE A 113 -2.36 11.76 18.02
CA ILE A 113 -2.34 11.49 16.59
C ILE A 113 -3.71 11.83 16.03
N ILE A 114 -3.76 12.41 14.83
CA ILE A 114 -5.01 12.59 14.07
C ILE A 114 -5.00 11.61 12.90
N ASN A 115 -6.11 10.89 12.71
CA ASN A 115 -6.39 10.10 11.52
C ASN A 115 -7.44 10.83 10.69
N ASP A 116 -7.01 11.43 9.58
CA ASP A 116 -7.90 12.11 8.64
C ASP A 116 -8.07 11.25 7.38
N VAL A 117 -9.15 10.49 7.35
CA VAL A 117 -9.52 9.66 6.20
C VAL A 117 -9.86 10.47 4.95
N SER A 118 -10.09 11.78 5.07
CA SER A 118 -10.35 12.65 3.91
C SER A 118 -9.06 13.15 3.25
N GLY A 119 -7.90 13.04 3.90
CA GLY A 119 -6.65 13.59 3.37
C GLY A 119 -6.75 15.11 3.12
N PHE A 120 -7.32 15.86 4.07
CA PHE A 120 -7.58 17.30 4.01
C PHE A 120 -8.65 17.76 3.00
N THR A 121 -9.40 16.83 2.39
CA THR A 121 -10.43 17.19 1.40
C THR A 121 -11.75 17.62 2.04
N ASN A 122 -12.05 17.16 3.26
CA ASN A 122 -13.29 17.51 3.95
C ASN A 122 -13.21 18.87 4.68
N ASP A 123 -12.09 19.17 5.33
CA ASP A 123 -11.88 20.43 6.07
C ASP A 123 -10.45 20.93 5.85
N GLU A 124 -10.30 21.99 5.06
CA GLU A 124 -9.00 22.55 4.71
C GLU A 124 -8.25 23.10 5.92
N LYS A 125 -8.96 23.51 6.99
CA LYS A 125 -8.34 24.02 8.23
C LYS A 125 -7.64 22.92 9.03
N MET A 126 -7.83 21.64 8.67
CA MET A 126 -7.13 20.53 9.29
C MET A 126 -5.60 20.68 9.14
N THR A 127 -5.13 21.29 8.04
CA THR A 127 -3.69 21.56 7.86
C THR A 127 -3.16 22.58 8.85
N ASP A 128 -3.97 23.59 9.20
CA ASP A 128 -3.59 24.62 10.18
C ASP A 128 -3.47 24.01 11.59
N VAL A 129 -4.41 23.13 11.95
CA VAL A 129 -4.38 22.40 13.23
C VAL A 129 -3.14 21.48 13.27
N ALA A 130 -2.93 20.69 12.23
CA ALA A 130 -1.78 19.79 12.17
C ALA A 130 -0.44 20.54 12.25
N GLY A 131 -0.31 21.69 11.57
CA GLY A 131 0.86 22.56 11.65
C GLY A 131 1.05 23.19 13.03
N LYS A 132 -0.02 23.71 13.63
CA LYS A 132 -0.01 24.36 14.95
C LYS A 132 0.42 23.42 16.08
N TYR A 133 -0.08 22.19 16.10
CA TYR A 133 0.22 21.22 17.17
C TYR A 133 1.42 20.32 16.85
N ALA A 134 1.96 20.38 15.63
CA ALA A 134 3.02 19.51 15.14
C ALA A 134 2.77 18.02 15.42
N CYS A 135 1.50 17.61 15.44
CA CYS A 135 1.10 16.26 15.79
C CYS A 135 1.25 15.32 14.59
N PRO A 136 1.55 14.03 14.83
CA PRO A 136 1.49 13.03 13.78
C PRO A 136 0.11 12.91 13.14
N MET A 137 0.13 12.71 11.82
CA MET A 137 -1.04 12.58 10.96
C MET A 137 -1.04 11.22 10.27
N ILE A 138 -2.16 10.51 10.32
CA ILE A 138 -2.48 9.42 9.41
C ILE A 138 -3.32 10.02 8.27
N LEU A 139 -2.82 9.91 7.05
CA LEU A 139 -3.42 10.49 5.85
C LEU A 139 -3.79 9.39 4.87
N MET A 140 -5.08 9.27 4.59
CA MET A 140 -5.62 8.25 3.70
C MET A 140 -5.71 8.75 2.25
N ALA A 141 -5.48 7.86 1.29
CA ALA A 141 -5.62 8.14 -0.14
C ALA A 141 -7.06 8.58 -0.49
N SER A 142 -7.20 9.83 -0.92
CA SER A 142 -8.46 10.53 -1.16
C SER A 142 -8.27 11.67 -2.17
N ASN A 143 -9.20 11.85 -3.12
CA ASN A 143 -9.21 12.95 -4.08
C ASN A 143 -10.34 13.93 -3.83
N ASN A 144 -11.59 13.44 -3.87
CA ASN A 144 -12.78 14.25 -3.65
C ASN A 144 -13.57 13.75 -2.44
N ILE A 145 -13.63 12.43 -2.29
CA ILE A 145 -14.24 11.76 -1.14
C ILE A 145 -13.27 10.71 -0.60
N PRO A 146 -13.38 10.33 0.69
CA PRO A 146 -12.53 9.32 1.28
C PRO A 146 -12.45 8.04 0.45
N GLY A 147 -11.24 7.63 0.05
CA GLY A 147 -11.00 6.34 -0.62
C GLY A 147 -11.48 6.21 -2.06
N ASP A 148 -11.77 7.32 -2.76
CA ASP A 148 -12.11 7.33 -4.19
C ASP A 148 -10.98 6.98 -5.19
N PRO A 149 -9.67 6.98 -4.86
CA PRO A 149 -8.67 6.49 -5.80
C PRO A 149 -8.79 4.96 -5.97
N VAL A 150 -8.92 4.52 -7.22
CA VAL A 150 -9.07 3.10 -7.58
C VAL A 150 -7.81 2.60 -8.28
N GLY A 151 -7.22 1.53 -7.74
CA GLY A 151 -5.97 0.96 -8.21
C GLY A 151 -4.73 1.63 -7.61
N MET A 152 -3.60 0.90 -7.59
CA MET A 152 -2.39 1.34 -6.89
C MET A 152 -1.78 2.63 -7.47
N ASP A 153 -1.85 2.82 -8.79
CA ASP A 153 -1.30 4.02 -9.43
C ASP A 153 -2.05 5.29 -9.00
N ALA A 154 -3.38 5.23 -8.97
CA ALA A 154 -4.22 6.34 -8.52
C ALA A 154 -4.03 6.62 -7.01
N ILE A 155 -3.87 5.58 -6.19
CA ILE A 155 -3.54 5.70 -4.77
C ILE A 155 -2.21 6.44 -4.57
N ILE A 156 -1.17 6.06 -5.32
CA ILE A 156 0.14 6.75 -5.26
C ILE A 156 -0.03 8.22 -5.67
N ASP A 157 -0.71 8.51 -6.77
CA ASP A 157 -0.86 9.89 -7.24
C ASP A 157 -1.69 10.77 -6.28
N SER A 158 -2.68 10.17 -5.59
CA SER A 158 -3.44 10.82 -4.53
C SER A 158 -2.57 11.12 -3.30
N LEU A 159 -1.88 10.11 -2.76
CA LEU A 159 -1.01 10.25 -1.59
C LEU A 159 0.12 11.24 -1.84
N GLY A 160 0.71 11.26 -3.04
CA GLY A 160 1.75 12.23 -3.41
C GLY A 160 1.29 13.67 -3.25
N ARG A 161 0.08 14.00 -3.75
CA ARG A 161 -0.52 15.34 -3.59
C ARG A 161 -0.84 15.67 -2.13
N ILE A 162 -1.35 14.69 -1.37
CA ILE A 162 -1.68 14.88 0.04
C ILE A 162 -0.40 15.16 0.87
N ILE A 163 0.68 14.43 0.61
CA ILE A 163 1.97 14.63 1.28
C ILE A 163 2.56 16.00 0.93
N GLU A 164 2.54 16.38 -0.36
CA GLU A 164 3.02 17.69 -0.81
C GLU A 164 2.25 18.82 -0.10
N ARG A 165 0.91 18.72 -0.02
CA ARG A 165 0.07 19.66 0.72
C ARG A 165 0.46 19.73 2.20
N ALA A 166 0.62 18.58 2.86
CA ALA A 166 1.02 18.52 4.27
C ALA A 166 2.35 19.24 4.52
N GLN A 167 3.34 19.02 3.65
CA GLN A 167 4.67 19.63 3.75
C GLN A 167 4.63 21.14 3.53
N ASN A 168 3.84 21.61 2.56
CA ASN A 168 3.67 23.05 2.30
C ASN A 168 2.99 23.78 3.46
N CYS A 169 2.21 23.08 4.28
CA CYS A 169 1.59 23.61 5.50
C CYS A 169 2.47 23.47 6.76
N GLY A 170 3.73 23.06 6.62
CA GLY A 170 4.69 22.98 7.72
C GLY A 170 4.59 21.72 8.59
N ILE A 171 3.80 20.72 8.17
CA ILE A 171 3.79 19.42 8.85
C ILE A 171 5.12 18.73 8.62
N SER A 172 5.80 18.32 9.70
CA SER A 172 7.07 17.61 9.61
C SER A 172 6.91 16.37 8.71
N PRO A 173 7.79 16.17 7.71
CA PRO A 173 7.80 14.97 6.90
C PRO A 173 7.87 13.69 7.74
N ASP A 174 8.44 13.74 8.93
CA ASP A 174 8.63 12.58 9.80
C ASP A 174 7.40 12.25 10.66
N SER A 175 6.38 13.12 10.62
CA SER A 175 5.12 13.01 11.36
C SER A 175 3.97 12.46 10.50
N ILE A 176 4.23 12.01 9.27
CA ILE A 176 3.19 11.54 8.34
C ILE A 176 3.21 10.01 8.23
N ILE A 177 2.06 9.39 8.45
CA ILE A 177 1.73 8.00 8.14
C ILE A 177 0.76 8.00 6.97
N ILE A 178 0.93 7.07 6.02
CA ILE A 178 0.03 6.93 4.87
C ILE A 178 -0.87 5.70 4.99
N ASP A 179 -2.13 5.84 4.59
CA ASP A 179 -3.10 4.74 4.46
C ASP A 179 -3.58 4.64 3.00
N PRO A 180 -3.43 3.49 2.32
CA PRO A 180 -3.88 3.31 0.94
C PRO A 180 -5.39 3.10 0.77
N ALA A 181 -6.19 3.30 1.81
CA ALA A 181 -7.64 3.19 1.79
C ALA A 181 -8.14 1.78 1.42
N ILE A 182 -7.54 0.70 1.95
CA ILE A 182 -8.05 -0.67 1.72
C ILE A 182 -9.53 -0.73 2.14
N GLY A 183 -10.38 -1.44 1.41
CA GLY A 183 -11.81 -1.58 1.67
C GLY A 183 -12.70 -0.88 0.66
N LYS A 184 -14.00 -1.21 0.73
CA LYS A 184 -15.03 -0.61 -0.12
C LYS A 184 -15.46 0.76 0.40
N TRP A 185 -14.75 1.80 -0.04
CA TRP A 185 -15.03 3.21 0.28
C TRP A 185 -15.99 3.88 -0.70
N THR A 186 -15.99 3.45 -1.96
CA THR A 186 -16.93 3.91 -2.98
C THR A 186 -17.59 2.71 -3.68
N PRO A 187 -18.74 2.89 -4.35
CA PRO A 187 -19.38 1.82 -5.13
C PRO A 187 -18.48 1.25 -6.23
N GLU A 188 -17.63 2.07 -6.83
CA GLU A 188 -16.74 1.74 -7.94
C GLU A 188 -15.54 0.89 -7.50
N LYS A 189 -15.15 0.96 -6.22
CA LYS A 189 -14.04 0.19 -5.67
C LYS A 189 -14.45 -1.26 -5.41
N LEU A 190 -14.16 -2.10 -6.40
CA LEU A 190 -14.35 -3.56 -6.35
C LEU A 190 -13.29 -4.26 -5.46
N PRO A 191 -13.60 -5.46 -4.93
CA PRO A 191 -12.67 -6.24 -4.10
C PRO A 191 -11.29 -6.51 -4.73
N ILE A 192 -11.21 -6.63 -6.05
CA ILE A 192 -9.94 -6.86 -6.76
C ILE A 192 -8.92 -5.75 -6.47
N TYR A 193 -9.36 -4.50 -6.34
CA TYR A 193 -8.48 -3.38 -6.02
C TYR A 193 -7.93 -3.43 -4.59
N ASP A 194 -8.66 -4.05 -3.65
CA ASP A 194 -8.17 -4.26 -2.29
C ASP A 194 -7.08 -5.34 -2.26
N TYR A 195 -7.25 -6.41 -3.03
CA TYR A 195 -6.20 -7.43 -3.20
C TYR A 195 -4.97 -6.88 -3.93
N GLU A 196 -5.18 -6.13 -5.02
CA GLU A 196 -4.10 -5.43 -5.73
C GLU A 196 -3.34 -4.51 -4.77
N THR A 197 -4.07 -3.77 -3.93
CA THR A 197 -3.47 -2.87 -2.93
C THR A 197 -2.61 -3.64 -1.94
N ILE A 198 -3.11 -4.76 -1.39
CA ILE A 198 -2.38 -5.62 -0.44
C ILE A 198 -1.13 -6.23 -1.08
N ASP A 199 -1.22 -6.70 -2.33
CA ASP A 199 -0.08 -7.26 -3.08
C ASP A 199 1.01 -6.21 -3.33
N ASN A 200 0.59 -4.97 -3.56
CA ASN A 200 1.45 -3.88 -4.00
C ASN A 200 1.75 -2.83 -2.91
N ILE A 201 1.50 -3.11 -1.63
CA ILE A 201 1.81 -2.19 -0.50
C ILE A 201 3.25 -1.66 -0.58
N ALA A 202 4.21 -2.51 -0.95
CA ALA A 202 5.63 -2.13 -1.10
C ALA A 202 5.83 -0.96 -2.07
N ARG A 203 4.95 -0.77 -3.06
CA ARG A 203 5.04 0.35 -4.01
C ARG A 203 4.82 1.71 -3.33
N LEU A 204 4.21 1.77 -2.14
CA LEU A 204 4.03 3.03 -1.40
C LEU A 204 5.31 3.50 -0.70
N ARG A 205 6.38 2.69 -0.70
CA ARG A 205 7.66 3.01 -0.09
C ARG A 205 8.36 4.21 -0.73
N ILE A 206 7.97 4.61 -1.95
CA ILE A 206 8.51 5.80 -2.62
C ILE A 206 8.40 7.04 -1.74
N PHE A 207 7.35 7.10 -0.91
CA PHE A 207 7.09 8.24 -0.04
C PHE A 207 7.97 8.27 1.21
N LYS A 208 8.69 7.16 1.49
CA LYS A 208 9.53 7.00 2.69
C LYS A 208 8.77 7.31 3.99
N LYS A 209 7.48 6.99 4.02
CA LYS A 209 6.57 7.15 5.18
C LYS A 209 6.15 5.77 5.72
N PRO A 210 5.90 5.63 7.03
CA PRO A 210 5.22 4.47 7.56
C PRO A 210 3.88 4.25 6.88
N ILE A 211 3.54 2.98 6.65
CA ILE A 211 2.34 2.56 5.93
C ILE A 211 1.41 1.88 6.91
N LEU A 212 0.19 2.39 7.04
CA LEU A 212 -0.88 1.78 7.81
C LEU A 212 -1.73 0.89 6.90
N ALA A 213 -2.12 -0.29 7.39
CA ALA A 213 -3.08 -1.16 6.73
C ALA A 213 -4.26 -1.46 7.67
N ALA A 214 -5.43 -0.96 7.29
CA ALA A 214 -6.69 -1.29 7.94
C ALA A 214 -7.40 -2.41 7.16
N ILE A 215 -7.40 -3.64 7.69
CA ILE A 215 -7.90 -4.83 6.97
C ILE A 215 -9.06 -5.51 7.70
N SER A 216 -9.05 -5.46 9.04
CA SER A 216 -9.93 -6.24 9.92
C SER A 216 -11.41 -6.21 9.50
N ARG A 217 -11.95 -7.39 9.18
CA ARG A 217 -13.36 -7.70 8.88
C ARG A 217 -13.99 -6.98 7.67
N LYS A 218 -13.18 -6.38 6.79
CA LYS A 218 -13.64 -5.63 5.61
C LYS A 218 -14.39 -6.51 4.58
N SER A 219 -15.16 -5.86 3.71
CA SER A 219 -16.09 -6.51 2.78
C SER A 219 -15.41 -7.44 1.77
N PHE A 220 -14.26 -7.07 1.22
CA PHE A 220 -13.54 -7.87 0.22
C PHE A 220 -13.20 -9.30 0.71
N ILE A 221 -13.00 -9.46 2.03
CA ILE A 221 -12.82 -10.76 2.70
C ILE A 221 -14.13 -11.54 2.74
N GLY A 222 -15.23 -10.86 3.04
CA GLY A 222 -16.56 -11.45 3.02
C GLY A 222 -16.97 -11.91 1.62
N ASP A 223 -16.63 -11.12 0.61
CA ASP A 223 -16.98 -11.37 -0.79
C ASP A 223 -16.25 -12.62 -1.33
N ILE A 224 -14.99 -12.86 -0.94
CA ILE A 224 -14.27 -14.08 -1.36
C ILE A 224 -14.65 -15.32 -0.53
N LEU A 225 -14.92 -15.14 0.77
CA LEU A 225 -15.20 -16.27 1.67
C LEU A 225 -16.69 -16.61 1.77
N ASN A 226 -17.56 -15.78 1.19
CA ASN A 226 -19.01 -15.81 1.41
C ASN A 226 -19.38 -15.81 2.91
N LYS A 227 -18.75 -14.91 3.69
CA LYS A 227 -18.92 -14.83 5.15
C LYS A 227 -19.39 -13.46 5.65
N PRO A 228 -20.27 -13.41 6.67
CA PRO A 228 -20.64 -12.16 7.34
C PRO A 228 -19.46 -11.60 8.15
N ALA A 229 -19.50 -10.32 8.50
CA ALA A 229 -18.40 -9.62 9.21
C ALA A 229 -17.96 -10.31 10.51
N THR A 230 -18.90 -10.97 11.22
CA THR A 230 -18.65 -11.73 12.45
C THR A 230 -17.75 -12.95 12.25
N GLU A 231 -17.66 -13.50 11.04
CA GLU A 231 -16.92 -14.73 10.73
C GLU A 231 -15.66 -14.50 9.89
N ARG A 232 -15.27 -13.23 9.67
CA ARG A 232 -14.13 -12.85 8.82
C ARG A 232 -12.79 -12.85 9.54
N LEU A 233 -12.70 -13.34 10.78
CA LEU A 233 -11.45 -13.28 11.56
C LEU A 233 -10.30 -13.96 10.81
N TYR A 234 -10.42 -15.23 10.43
CA TYR A 234 -9.33 -15.95 9.75
C TYR A 234 -8.93 -15.32 8.41
N GLY A 235 -9.89 -14.84 7.63
CA GLY A 235 -9.59 -14.09 6.41
C GLY A 235 -8.86 -12.76 6.69
N SER A 236 -9.21 -12.09 7.79
CA SER A 236 -8.54 -10.86 8.23
C SER A 236 -7.08 -11.12 8.65
N LEU A 237 -6.84 -12.21 9.37
CA LEU A 237 -5.49 -12.61 9.78
C LEU A 237 -4.62 -12.98 8.57
N ALA A 238 -5.17 -13.74 7.61
CA ALA A 238 -4.48 -14.09 6.37
C ALA A 238 -4.11 -12.85 5.54
N ALA A 239 -5.07 -11.95 5.30
CA ALA A 239 -4.82 -10.71 4.56
C ALA A 239 -3.83 -9.78 5.31
N THR A 240 -3.92 -9.72 6.64
CA THR A 240 -2.95 -8.99 7.48
C THR A 240 -1.54 -9.54 7.33
N ALA A 241 -1.37 -10.86 7.37
CA ALA A 241 -0.06 -11.49 7.22
C ALA A 241 0.58 -11.17 5.87
N ILE A 242 -0.21 -11.17 4.79
CA ILE A 242 0.25 -10.78 3.45
C ILE A 242 0.65 -9.29 3.44
N ALA A 243 -0.18 -8.41 3.99
CA ALA A 243 0.11 -6.97 4.04
C ALA A 243 1.39 -6.65 4.85
N VAL A 244 1.59 -7.32 5.99
CA VAL A 244 2.82 -7.21 6.79
C VAL A 244 4.01 -7.69 6.00
N ARG A 245 3.94 -8.89 5.39
CA ARG A 245 5.03 -9.42 4.57
C ARG A 245 5.39 -8.46 3.43
N ASN A 246 4.39 -7.77 2.86
CA ASN A 246 4.55 -6.87 1.72
C ASN A 246 4.93 -5.43 2.07
N GLY A 247 5.02 -5.03 3.35
CA GLY A 247 5.54 -3.69 3.70
C GLY A 247 4.71 -2.84 4.66
N ALA A 248 3.57 -3.32 5.18
CA ALA A 248 2.80 -2.57 6.18
C ALA A 248 3.56 -2.42 7.52
N HIS A 249 3.56 -1.22 8.10
CA HIS A 249 4.29 -0.89 9.33
C HIS A 249 3.36 -0.80 10.54
N ILE A 250 2.08 -0.49 10.30
CA ILE A 250 1.04 -0.37 11.31
C ILE A 250 -0.18 -1.16 10.84
N ILE A 251 -0.74 -2.02 11.70
CA ILE A 251 -1.96 -2.77 11.41
C ILE A 251 -3.09 -2.25 12.30
N ARG A 252 -4.17 -1.77 11.67
CA ARG A 252 -5.38 -1.32 12.35
C ARG A 252 -6.40 -2.45 12.44
N THR A 253 -6.78 -2.85 13.65
CA THR A 253 -7.60 -4.05 13.88
C THR A 253 -8.61 -3.93 15.03
N HIS A 254 -9.70 -4.70 14.96
CA HIS A 254 -10.65 -4.89 16.05
C HIS A 254 -10.27 -6.07 16.96
N ASP A 255 -9.55 -7.06 16.43
CA ASP A 255 -9.25 -8.32 17.10
C ASP A 255 -7.75 -8.35 17.44
N VAL A 256 -7.33 -7.64 18.50
CA VAL A 256 -5.91 -7.35 18.78
C VAL A 256 -5.10 -8.63 19.02
N ALA A 257 -5.47 -9.43 20.01
CA ALA A 257 -4.72 -10.63 20.37
C ALA A 257 -4.42 -11.57 19.18
N PRO A 258 -5.41 -12.03 18.38
CA PRO A 258 -5.11 -12.91 17.24
C PRO A 258 -4.35 -12.18 16.11
N THR A 259 -4.50 -10.85 15.99
CA THR A 259 -3.74 -10.07 15.00
C THR A 259 -2.25 -10.02 15.36
N VAL A 260 -1.90 -9.87 16.65
CA VAL A 260 -0.51 -9.88 17.12
C VAL A 260 0.23 -11.14 16.68
N ASP A 261 -0.40 -12.32 16.81
CA ASP A 261 0.22 -13.59 16.41
C ASP A 261 0.47 -13.64 14.89
N ALA A 262 -0.53 -13.26 14.09
CA ALA A 262 -0.39 -13.20 12.64
C ALA A 262 0.72 -12.23 12.20
N VAL A 263 0.79 -11.06 12.84
CA VAL A 263 1.80 -10.03 12.57
C VAL A 263 3.20 -10.53 12.93
N ARG A 264 3.38 -11.20 14.08
CA ARG A 264 4.70 -11.74 14.49
C ARG A 264 5.23 -12.76 13.49
N VAL A 265 4.39 -13.70 13.05
CA VAL A 265 4.79 -14.71 12.05
C VAL A 265 5.11 -14.05 10.71
N ALA A 266 4.25 -13.14 10.25
CA ALA A 266 4.46 -12.44 8.98
C ALA A 266 5.69 -11.53 8.99
N GLN A 267 5.97 -10.86 10.11
CA GLN A 267 7.17 -10.05 10.29
C GLN A 267 8.43 -10.90 10.28
N ALA A 268 8.42 -12.07 10.91
CA ALA A 268 9.55 -13.01 10.85
C ALA A 268 9.81 -13.52 9.41
N ALA A 269 8.77 -13.60 8.59
CA ALA A 269 8.85 -13.99 7.18
C ALA A 269 9.12 -12.83 6.21
N ARG A 270 9.11 -11.58 6.68
CA ARG A 270 9.36 -10.40 5.83
C ARG A 270 10.82 -10.37 5.38
N ALA A 271 11.04 -10.23 4.08
CA ALA A 271 12.36 -9.98 3.53
C ALA A 271 12.89 -8.60 3.96
N ARG A 272 14.15 -8.52 4.36
CA ARG A 272 14.81 -7.24 4.59
C ARG A 272 15.34 -6.71 3.28
N ILE A 273 15.19 -5.40 3.08
CA ILE A 273 15.77 -4.73 1.92
C ILE A 273 17.29 -4.62 2.13
N PRO A 274 18.11 -5.15 1.21
CA PRO A 274 19.56 -5.02 1.31
C PRO A 274 19.97 -3.55 1.30
N ALA A 275 20.72 -3.13 2.32
CA ALA A 275 21.31 -1.80 2.40
C ALA A 275 22.71 -1.87 3.03
N ALA A 276 23.57 -0.92 2.65
CA ALA A 276 24.92 -0.77 3.18
C ALA A 276 25.17 0.69 3.54
N ARG A 277 25.90 0.93 4.63
CA ARG A 277 26.22 2.27 5.14
C ARG A 277 27.70 2.40 5.47
N SER A 278 28.30 3.54 5.15
CA SER A 278 29.66 3.91 5.52
C SER A 278 29.74 5.42 5.74
N GLY A 279 29.85 5.86 7.00
CA GLY A 279 29.77 7.28 7.35
C GLY A 279 28.42 7.87 6.95
N SER A 280 28.43 8.94 6.15
CA SER A 280 27.23 9.58 5.60
C SER A 280 26.72 8.95 4.30
N ILE A 281 27.41 7.95 3.76
CA ILE A 281 27.05 7.30 2.49
C ILE A 281 26.16 6.09 2.79
N GLU A 282 25.01 6.03 2.13
CA GLU A 282 24.07 4.92 2.19
C GLU A 282 23.75 4.43 0.77
N ALA A 283 23.71 3.11 0.60
CA ALA A 283 23.25 2.45 -0.61
C ALA A 283 22.14 1.46 -0.24
N GLU A 284 21.02 1.49 -0.96
CA GLU A 284 19.86 0.62 -0.76
C GLU A 284 19.47 -0.01 -2.09
N LEU A 285 19.12 -1.30 -2.08
CA LEU A 285 18.58 -1.96 -3.25
C LEU A 285 17.11 -1.56 -3.44
N LEU A 286 16.79 -0.92 -4.57
CA LEU A 286 15.41 -0.57 -4.90
C LEU A 286 14.67 -1.79 -5.46
N GLU A 287 13.60 -2.21 -4.78
CA GLU A 287 12.69 -3.25 -5.29
C GLU A 287 11.67 -2.64 -6.26
N ILE A 288 12.08 -2.47 -7.51
CA ILE A 288 11.20 -1.97 -8.58
C ILE A 288 10.39 -3.15 -9.15
N LYS A 289 9.07 -3.10 -9.04
CA LYS A 289 8.14 -4.07 -9.66
C LYS A 289 7.51 -3.57 -10.96
N ASN A 290 7.46 -2.25 -11.15
CA ASN A 290 6.85 -1.59 -12.30
C ASN A 290 7.78 -0.48 -12.83
N ILE A 291 7.89 -0.35 -14.15
CA ILE A 291 8.69 0.72 -14.78
C ILE A 291 8.25 2.12 -14.33
N ASN A 292 6.96 2.33 -14.08
CA ASN A 292 6.42 3.62 -13.65
C ASN A 292 6.89 3.96 -12.23
N ASP A 293 7.09 2.96 -11.35
CA ASP A 293 7.66 3.19 -10.02
C ASP A 293 9.09 3.70 -10.12
N CYS A 294 9.88 3.13 -11.03
CA CYS A 294 11.24 3.60 -11.23
C CYS A 294 11.29 5.05 -11.73
N GLN A 295 10.34 5.44 -12.60
CA GLN A 295 10.21 6.84 -13.01
C GLN A 295 9.91 7.74 -11.79
N LYS A 296 8.97 7.33 -10.94
CA LYS A 296 8.61 8.09 -9.73
C LYS A 296 9.77 8.18 -8.73
N GLU A 297 10.56 7.12 -8.56
CA GLU A 297 11.78 7.13 -7.75
C GLU A 297 12.85 8.06 -8.31
N MET A 298 13.06 8.07 -9.63
CA MET A 298 13.99 9.03 -10.26
C MET A 298 13.54 10.48 -10.03
N LEU A 299 12.23 10.75 -10.13
CA LEU A 299 11.69 12.08 -9.85
C LEU A 299 11.88 12.48 -8.39
N SER A 300 11.74 11.55 -7.44
CA SER A 300 11.88 11.82 -6.00
C SER A 300 13.28 12.29 -5.61
N ILE A 301 14.32 11.92 -6.38
CA ILE A 301 15.71 12.38 -6.19
C ILE A 301 16.06 13.60 -7.05
N GLY A 302 15.10 14.21 -7.74
CA GLY A 302 15.28 15.41 -8.54
C GLY A 302 15.69 15.19 -10.00
N ALA A 303 15.52 13.98 -10.55
CA ALA A 303 15.75 13.77 -11.99
C ALA A 303 14.68 14.50 -12.84
N THR A 304 15.02 14.82 -14.09
CA THR A 304 14.08 15.48 -15.00
C THR A 304 12.96 14.54 -15.45
N SER A 305 11.78 15.09 -15.75
CA SER A 305 10.65 14.34 -16.31
C SER A 305 11.00 13.63 -17.63
N THR A 306 11.70 14.33 -18.53
CA THR A 306 12.15 13.77 -19.80
C THR A 306 13.15 12.63 -19.61
N GLY A 307 14.18 12.83 -18.77
CA GLY A 307 15.21 11.83 -18.52
C GLY A 307 14.63 10.56 -17.88
N SER A 308 13.85 10.74 -16.81
CA SER A 308 13.18 9.64 -16.11
C SER A 308 12.21 8.86 -17.02
N HIS A 309 11.46 9.55 -17.88
CA HIS A 309 10.55 8.91 -18.83
C HIS A 309 11.27 8.02 -19.85
N VAL A 310 12.43 8.45 -20.36
CA VAL A 310 13.23 7.66 -21.30
C VAL A 310 13.91 6.49 -20.57
N MET A 311 14.44 6.74 -19.37
CA MET A 311 15.19 5.74 -18.62
C MET A 311 14.31 4.62 -18.08
N LYS A 312 13.05 4.88 -17.71
CA LYS A 312 12.19 3.88 -17.06
C LYS A 312 12.07 2.58 -17.85
N LYS A 313 12.05 2.63 -19.19
CA LYS A 313 11.96 1.44 -20.05
C LYS A 313 13.22 0.56 -20.05
N LYS A 314 14.31 1.02 -19.43
CA LYS A 314 15.61 0.33 -19.32
C LYS A 314 15.85 -0.28 -17.94
N THR A 315 14.87 -0.22 -17.03
CA THR A 315 15.09 -0.48 -15.59
C THR A 315 14.79 -1.91 -15.18
N LEU A 316 13.79 -2.54 -15.79
CA LEU A 316 13.37 -3.91 -15.47
C LEU A 316 13.79 -4.87 -16.57
N ILE A 317 14.44 -5.97 -16.18
CA ILE A 317 14.76 -7.08 -17.07
C ILE A 317 13.57 -8.04 -17.07
N LEU A 318 12.97 -8.22 -18.25
CA LEU A 318 11.93 -9.20 -18.51
C LEU A 318 12.59 -10.52 -18.93
N ASN A 319 12.24 -11.60 -18.23
CA ASN A 319 12.64 -12.96 -18.59
C ASN A 319 11.41 -13.68 -19.16
N ILE A 320 11.40 -13.95 -20.47
CA ILE A 320 10.24 -14.50 -21.16
C ILE A 320 10.60 -15.88 -21.72
N LEU A 321 9.85 -16.90 -21.27
CA LEU A 321 9.94 -18.25 -21.79
C LEU A 321 8.97 -18.41 -22.98
N ILE A 322 9.52 -18.78 -24.14
CA ILE A 322 8.80 -19.08 -25.36
C ILE A 322 8.98 -20.58 -25.62
N ASN A 323 7.90 -21.35 -25.52
CA ASN A 323 7.92 -22.80 -25.74
C ASN A 323 7.44 -23.15 -27.15
N ASN A 324 7.84 -24.33 -27.63
CA ASN A 324 7.29 -24.96 -28.84
C ASN A 324 7.48 -24.13 -30.13
N ILE A 325 8.64 -23.50 -30.28
CA ILE A 325 9.05 -22.81 -31.51
C ILE A 325 10.05 -23.64 -32.28
N SER A 326 10.16 -23.44 -33.60
CA SER A 326 11.18 -24.13 -34.39
C SER A 326 12.58 -23.64 -34.01
N THR A 327 13.58 -24.51 -34.18
CA THR A 327 14.99 -24.15 -33.97
C THR A 327 15.40 -22.91 -34.77
N THR A 328 14.91 -22.76 -36.00
CA THR A 328 15.16 -21.58 -36.83
C THR A 328 14.61 -20.30 -36.21
N GLU A 329 13.36 -20.30 -35.76
CA GLU A 329 12.75 -19.14 -35.10
C GLU A 329 13.50 -18.78 -33.83
N ALA A 330 13.88 -19.79 -33.05
CA ALA A 330 14.62 -19.62 -31.80
C ALA A 330 16.00 -18.97 -32.02
N LEU A 331 16.72 -19.41 -33.06
CA LEU A 331 18.01 -18.83 -33.46
C LEU A 331 17.86 -17.39 -33.98
N ILE A 332 16.82 -17.10 -34.78
CA ILE A 332 16.53 -15.74 -35.25
C ILE A 332 16.27 -14.81 -34.06
N ILE A 333 15.37 -15.20 -33.15
CA ILE A 333 15.03 -14.40 -31.97
C ILE A 333 16.27 -14.18 -31.10
N LYS A 334 17.11 -15.21 -30.91
CA LYS A 334 18.38 -15.08 -30.18
C LYS A 334 19.30 -14.03 -30.80
N GLN A 335 19.52 -14.08 -32.11
CA GLN A 335 20.37 -13.10 -32.79
C GLN A 335 19.81 -11.68 -32.68
N GLU A 336 18.49 -11.52 -32.84
CA GLU A 336 17.83 -10.22 -32.72
C GLU A 336 17.88 -9.66 -31.28
N MET A 337 17.79 -10.52 -30.26
CA MET A 337 17.94 -10.09 -28.86
C MET A 337 19.37 -9.64 -28.56
N LEU A 338 20.39 -10.43 -28.96
CA LEU A 338 21.80 -10.07 -28.79
C LEU A 338 22.14 -8.75 -29.49
N ALA A 339 21.63 -8.53 -30.70
CA ALA A 339 21.83 -7.28 -31.43
C ALA A 339 21.26 -6.03 -30.73
N ARG A 340 20.34 -6.22 -29.78
CA ARG A 340 19.73 -5.14 -28.97
C ARG A 340 20.36 -5.02 -27.57
N GLY A 341 21.37 -5.83 -27.26
CA GLY A 341 22.01 -5.91 -25.95
C GLY A 341 21.19 -6.63 -24.88
N GLY A 342 20.24 -7.47 -25.29
CA GLY A 342 19.60 -8.45 -24.41
C GLY A 342 20.24 -9.83 -24.60
N ASP A 343 19.75 -10.82 -23.86
CA ASP A 343 20.27 -12.18 -23.86
C ASP A 343 19.20 -13.21 -24.29
N ALA A 344 19.67 -14.38 -24.72
CA ALA A 344 18.81 -15.50 -25.08
C ALA A 344 19.47 -16.85 -24.75
N ALA A 345 18.75 -17.71 -24.04
CA ALA A 345 19.18 -19.05 -23.66
C ALA A 345 18.38 -20.11 -24.41
N LEU A 346 19.10 -21.04 -25.04
CA LEU A 346 18.57 -22.15 -25.85
C LEU A 346 19.13 -23.49 -25.35
N PRO A 347 18.40 -24.60 -25.53
CA PRO A 347 18.93 -25.94 -25.30
C PRO A 347 20.10 -26.22 -26.25
N ARG A 348 21.03 -27.09 -25.84
CA ARG A 348 22.26 -27.40 -26.59
C ARG A 348 21.95 -27.95 -27.98
N GLU A 349 20.90 -28.75 -28.07
CA GLU A 349 20.42 -29.46 -29.26
C GLU A 349 19.81 -28.51 -30.31
N ALA A 350 19.45 -27.28 -29.91
CA ALA A 350 19.03 -26.25 -30.85
C ALA A 350 20.18 -25.78 -31.76
N VAL A 351 21.44 -26.01 -31.37
CA VAL A 351 22.60 -25.65 -32.21
C VAL A 351 22.83 -26.68 -33.31
N SER A 352 22.45 -27.94 -33.11
CA SER A 352 22.63 -29.03 -34.08
C SER A 352 21.50 -29.16 -35.11
N HIS A 353 20.44 -28.34 -35.02
CA HIS A 353 19.21 -28.45 -35.84
C HIS A 353 18.48 -29.80 -35.70
N GLU A 354 18.80 -30.61 -34.70
CA GLU A 354 18.25 -31.97 -34.50
C GLU A 354 16.84 -31.97 -33.91
N THR A 355 16.41 -30.86 -33.30
CA THR A 355 15.10 -30.73 -32.65
C THR A 355 14.11 -29.93 -33.52
N GLN A 356 12.93 -30.50 -33.80
CA GLN A 356 11.88 -29.79 -34.56
C GLN A 356 11.24 -28.65 -33.75
N LYS A 357 11.16 -28.80 -32.42
CA LYS A 357 10.57 -27.82 -31.51
C LYS A 357 11.47 -27.65 -30.28
N VAL A 358 11.69 -26.40 -29.86
CA VAL A 358 12.57 -26.02 -28.75
C VAL A 358 11.90 -24.98 -27.86
N SER A 359 12.45 -24.80 -26.66
CA SER A 359 12.13 -23.67 -25.78
C SER A 359 13.25 -22.64 -25.82
N LEU A 360 12.90 -21.37 -25.71
CA LEU A 360 13.80 -20.23 -25.68
C LEU A 360 13.46 -19.34 -24.49
N ILE A 361 14.45 -18.95 -23.70
CA ILE A 361 14.31 -17.86 -22.74
C ILE A 361 14.97 -16.62 -23.32
N ILE A 362 14.25 -15.52 -23.45
CA ILE A 362 14.83 -14.21 -23.75
C ILE A 362 14.88 -13.37 -22.48
N SER A 363 15.97 -12.64 -22.28
CA SER A 363 16.18 -11.74 -21.15
C SER A 363 16.50 -10.34 -21.67
N GLY A 364 15.71 -9.34 -21.30
CA GLY A 364 15.98 -7.97 -21.75
C GLY A 364 15.03 -6.95 -21.17
N THR A 365 15.42 -5.69 -21.27
CA THR A 365 14.60 -4.55 -20.85
C THR A 365 13.35 -4.41 -21.70
N GLN A 366 12.32 -3.73 -21.18
CA GLN A 366 11.11 -3.44 -21.94
C GLN A 366 11.41 -2.81 -23.30
N LEU A 367 12.35 -1.85 -23.36
CA LEU A 367 12.77 -1.23 -24.62
C LEU A 367 13.37 -2.24 -25.61
N GLN A 368 14.14 -3.21 -25.12
CA GLN A 368 14.75 -4.25 -25.96
C GLN A 368 13.70 -5.21 -26.50
N VAL A 369 12.74 -5.63 -25.67
CA VAL A 369 11.63 -6.50 -26.09
C VAL A 369 10.70 -5.79 -27.10
N GLU A 370 10.34 -4.52 -26.87
CA GLU A 370 9.56 -3.72 -27.84
C GLU A 370 10.26 -3.65 -29.21
N ARG A 371 11.59 -3.46 -29.20
CA ARG A 371 12.40 -3.44 -30.43
C ARG A 371 12.53 -4.82 -31.08
N LEU A 372 12.50 -5.90 -30.32
CA LEU A 372 12.45 -7.27 -30.85
C LEU A 372 11.12 -7.49 -31.57
N ILE A 373 10.00 -7.20 -30.88
CA ILE A 373 8.64 -7.35 -31.41
C ILE A 373 8.52 -6.66 -32.76
N ASN A 374 8.88 -5.38 -32.84
CA ASN A 374 8.79 -4.60 -34.08
C ASN A 374 9.59 -5.20 -35.24
N LYS A 375 10.68 -5.91 -34.94
CA LYS A 375 11.54 -6.49 -35.97
C LYS A 375 11.06 -7.85 -36.44
N ILE A 376 10.61 -8.72 -35.53
CA ILE A 376 10.17 -10.08 -35.90
C ILE A 376 8.74 -10.09 -36.47
N ARG A 377 7.93 -9.07 -36.15
CA ARG A 377 6.56 -8.88 -36.66
C ARG A 377 6.47 -8.87 -38.19
N HIS A 378 7.52 -8.44 -38.88
CA HIS A 378 7.56 -8.35 -40.35
C HIS A 378 8.38 -9.47 -41.00
N GLN A 379 8.69 -10.53 -40.27
CA GLN A 379 9.44 -11.69 -40.78
C GLN A 379 8.50 -12.85 -41.16
N VAL A 380 9.08 -13.89 -41.76
CA VAL A 380 8.37 -15.10 -42.20
C VAL A 380 8.16 -16.10 -41.06
N ARG A 381 7.38 -17.18 -41.32
CA ARG A 381 7.05 -18.26 -40.36
C ARG A 381 6.17 -17.76 -39.22
N GLU A 382 6.26 -18.36 -38.03
CA GLU A 382 5.45 -17.98 -36.86
C GLU A 382 5.98 -16.76 -36.12
N LEU A 383 7.02 -16.08 -36.63
CA LEU A 383 7.59 -14.89 -36.01
C LEU A 383 6.58 -13.73 -35.81
N PRO A 384 5.65 -13.45 -36.75
CA PRO A 384 4.58 -12.50 -36.51
C PRO A 384 3.66 -12.92 -35.36
N THR A 385 3.26 -14.19 -35.31
CA THR A 385 2.46 -14.77 -34.22
C THR A 385 3.16 -14.61 -32.87
N ILE A 386 4.46 -14.90 -32.80
CA ILE A 386 5.26 -14.72 -31.59
C ILE A 386 5.32 -13.24 -31.20
N ALA A 387 5.49 -12.32 -32.15
CA ALA A 387 5.43 -10.89 -31.87
C ALA A 387 4.09 -10.46 -31.27
N ASP A 388 2.97 -10.98 -31.77
CA ASP A 388 1.64 -10.70 -31.21
C ASP A 388 1.48 -11.25 -29.79
N MET A 389 1.92 -12.49 -29.54
CA MET A 389 1.91 -13.08 -28.19
C MET A 389 2.78 -12.28 -27.21
N LEU A 390 3.96 -11.84 -27.63
CA LEU A 390 4.83 -10.99 -26.80
C LEU A 390 4.19 -9.62 -26.54
N THR A 391 3.50 -9.05 -27.52
CA THR A 391 2.76 -7.78 -27.36
C THR A 391 1.63 -7.94 -26.33
N GLU A 392 0.85 -9.03 -26.43
CA GLU A 392 -0.21 -9.34 -25.47
C GLU A 392 0.34 -9.57 -24.06
N LEU A 393 1.43 -10.33 -23.92
CA LEU A 393 2.09 -10.59 -22.64
C LEU A 393 2.56 -9.29 -21.99
N MET A 394 3.17 -8.39 -22.77
CA MET A 394 3.61 -7.09 -22.28
C MET A 394 2.46 -6.21 -21.83
N ASN A 395 1.33 -6.24 -22.56
CA ASN A 395 0.13 -5.51 -22.16
C ASN A 395 -0.45 -6.07 -20.85
N LYS A 396 -0.59 -7.39 -20.72
CA LYS A 396 -1.07 -8.05 -19.49
C LYS A 396 -0.17 -7.81 -18.29
N ASN A 397 1.15 -7.81 -18.47
CA ASN A 397 2.09 -7.54 -17.37
C ASN A 397 1.93 -6.14 -16.77
N ASN A 398 1.42 -5.20 -17.57
CA ASN A 398 1.14 -3.81 -17.17
C ASN A 398 -0.30 -3.60 -16.67
N ASP A 399 -1.18 -4.60 -16.82
CA ASP A 399 -2.59 -4.52 -16.42
C ASP A 399 -2.78 -5.08 -15.01
N THR A 400 -3.51 -4.34 -14.17
CA THR A 400 -3.82 -4.70 -12.79
C THR A 400 -4.91 -5.77 -12.68
N VAL A 401 -5.75 -5.94 -13.71
CA VAL A 401 -6.85 -6.93 -13.71
C VAL A 401 -6.36 -8.36 -13.91
N PHE A 402 -5.18 -8.54 -14.51
CA PHE A 402 -4.60 -9.86 -14.80
C PHE A 402 -3.68 -10.39 -13.69
N ARG A 403 -3.60 -9.72 -12.53
CA ARG A 403 -2.77 -10.11 -11.37
C ARG A 403 -3.57 -10.71 -10.23
#